data_AF-A0A0Q2Z261-F1
#
_entry.id   AF-A0A0Q2Z261-F1
#
_cell.length_a   1.000
_cell.length_b   1.000
_cell.length_c   1.000
_cell.angle_alpha   90.00
_cell.angle_beta   90.00
_cell.angle_gamma   90.00
#
_symmetry.space_group_name_H-M   'P 1'
#
loop_
_entity.id
_entity.type
_entity.pdbx_description
1 polymer ?
#
loop_
_entity_poly.entity_id
_entity_poly.type
_entity_poly.pdbx_seq_one_letter_code
_entity_poly.pdbx_strand_id
1 'polypeptide(L)'
;MTQKDQSFHPEPGLVLYEVVLGTFKSSGTTFEVWCKQNATNVTMARNALKGVNSGPTGTVLLGRLIDGAGREVVELAYRKRLEQHVAKLNAASAQTDAAA
;
A
#
# COMPACT_ATOMS: atom_id res chain seq x y z
N MET A 1 -17.52 -12.94 24.06
CA MET A 1 -16.55 -11.89 23.66
C MET A 1 -15.74 -12.42 22.50
N THR A 2 -16.28 -12.32 21.28
CA THR A 2 -15.65 -12.88 20.08
C THR A 2 -14.88 -11.76 19.41
N GLN A 3 -13.55 -11.86 19.37
CA GLN A 3 -12.71 -10.97 18.55
C GLN A 3 -13.15 -11.16 17.09
N LYS A 4 -13.98 -10.22 16.62
CA LYS A 4 -14.45 -10.15 15.25
C LYS A 4 -13.26 -9.74 14.40
N ASP A 5 -12.94 -10.52 13.37
CA ASP A 5 -11.89 -10.29 12.37
C ASP A 5 -11.47 -8.83 12.29
N GLN A 6 -10.33 -8.49 12.89
CA GLN A 6 -9.64 -7.24 12.56
C GLN A 6 -9.01 -7.45 11.19
N SER A 7 -9.84 -7.41 10.14
CA SER A 7 -9.38 -7.40 8.76
C SER A 7 -8.48 -6.18 8.60
N PHE A 8 -7.17 -6.43 8.50
CA PHE A 8 -6.18 -5.41 8.32
C PHE A 8 -6.31 -4.86 6.90
N HIS A 9 -6.85 -3.65 6.78
CA HIS A 9 -6.98 -2.99 5.49
C HIS A 9 -5.83 -1.99 5.29
N PRO A 10 -5.03 -2.15 4.23
CA PRO A 10 -3.98 -1.19 3.92
C PRO A 10 -4.57 0.18 3.61
N GLU A 11 -4.15 1.19 4.36
CA GLU A 11 -4.61 2.56 4.16
C GLU A 11 -3.94 3.21 2.95
N PRO A 12 -4.68 4.00 2.13
CA PRO A 12 -4.11 4.78 1.05
C PRO A 12 -2.98 5.69 1.53
N GLY A 13 -1.90 5.76 0.75
CA GLY A 13 -0.75 6.58 1.06
C GLY A 13 0.50 6.12 0.33
N LEU A 14 1.63 6.76 0.63
CA LEU A 14 2.89 6.46 -0.04
C LEU A 14 3.36 5.01 0.21
N VAL A 15 3.16 4.50 1.42
CA VAL A 15 3.52 3.13 1.79
C VAL A 15 2.75 2.12 0.93
N LEU A 16 1.42 2.29 0.80
CA LEU A 16 0.60 1.39 -0.02
C LEU A 16 0.97 1.49 -1.50
N TYR A 17 1.18 2.71 -2.00
CA TYR A 17 1.64 2.94 -3.36
C TYR A 17 2.94 2.17 -3.66
N GLU A 18 3.97 2.32 -2.83
CA GLU A 18 5.25 1.63 -2.99
C GLU A 18 5.11 0.10 -2.97
N VAL A 19 4.30 -0.41 -2.04
CA VAL A 19 4.05 -1.85 -1.90
C VAL A 19 3.36 -2.42 -3.13
N VAL A 20 2.31 -1.76 -3.63
CA VAL A 20 1.59 -2.22 -4.82
C VAL A 20 2.48 -2.23 -6.06
N LEU A 21 3.29 -1.18 -6.27
CA LEU A 21 4.26 -1.17 -7.37
C LEU A 21 5.31 -2.28 -7.25
N GLY A 22 5.84 -2.47 -6.04
CA GLY A 22 6.80 -3.54 -5.77
C GLY A 22 6.22 -4.93 -6.03
N THR A 23 4.95 -5.13 -5.65
CA THR A 23 4.27 -6.42 -5.82
C THR A 23 4.04 -6.73 -7.29
N PHE A 24 3.55 -5.77 -8.10
CA PHE A 24 3.44 -5.94 -9.55
C PHE A 24 4.77 -6.29 -10.20
N LYS A 25 5.84 -5.60 -9.80
CA LYS A 25 7.19 -5.88 -10.33
C LYS A 25 7.66 -7.29 -9.96
N SER A 26 7.41 -7.73 -8.73
CA SER A 26 7.79 -9.06 -8.25
C SER A 26 7.03 -10.20 -8.93
N SER A 27 5.80 -9.94 -9.39
CA SER A 27 4.98 -10.91 -10.14
C SER A 27 5.27 -10.93 -11.65
N GLY A 28 6.26 -10.15 -12.12
CA GLY A 28 6.69 -10.14 -13.52
C GLY A 28 5.88 -9.21 -14.44
N THR A 29 5.07 -8.31 -13.87
CA THR A 29 4.36 -7.26 -14.62
C THR A 29 4.78 -5.87 -14.14
N THR A 30 4.11 -4.81 -14.61
CA THR A 30 4.25 -3.47 -14.06
C THR A 30 2.90 -2.87 -13.77
N PHE A 31 2.87 -1.87 -12.90
CA PHE A 31 1.67 -1.10 -12.59
C PHE A 31 1.03 -0.50 -13.85
N GLU A 32 1.83 0.03 -14.77
CA GLU A 32 1.37 0.62 -16.03
C GLU A 32 0.81 -0.45 -16.98
N VAL A 33 1.46 -1.62 -17.06
CA VAL A 33 0.97 -2.75 -17.87
C VAL A 33 -0.37 -3.24 -17.34
N TRP A 34 -0.49 -3.42 -16.02
CA TRP A 34 -1.75 -3.80 -15.39
C TRP A 34 -2.85 -2.76 -15.64
N CYS A 35 -2.54 -1.47 -15.48
CA CYS A 35 -3.48 -0.39 -15.76
C CYS A 35 -3.98 -0.43 -17.21
N LYS A 36 -3.08 -0.63 -18.18
CA LYS A 36 -3.43 -0.75 -19.60
C LYS A 36 -4.33 -1.96 -19.85
N GLN A 37 -4.01 -3.13 -19.30
CA GLN A 37 -4.79 -4.35 -19.45
C GLN A 37 -6.20 -4.24 -18.84
N ASN A 38 -6.34 -3.45 -17.78
CA ASN A 38 -7.60 -3.26 -17.06
C ASN A 38 -8.32 -1.94 -17.43
N ALA A 39 -8.00 -1.35 -18.60
CA ALA A 39 -8.58 -0.09 -19.09
C ALA A 39 -8.63 1.04 -18.03
N THR A 40 -7.63 1.05 -17.15
CA THR A 40 -7.57 1.94 -16.00
C THR A 40 -6.61 3.08 -16.30
N ASN A 41 -7.05 4.31 -16.07
CA ASN A 41 -6.18 5.47 -16.20
C ASN A 41 -5.10 5.46 -15.11
N VAL A 42 -3.83 5.50 -15.52
CA VAL A 42 -2.66 5.42 -14.63
C VAL A 42 -2.66 6.53 -13.56
N THR A 43 -3.05 7.75 -13.93
CA THR A 43 -3.13 8.88 -12.99
C THR A 43 -4.21 8.65 -11.95
N MET A 44 -5.38 8.17 -12.35
CA MET A 44 -6.47 7.82 -11.42
C MET A 44 -6.07 6.69 -10.47
N ALA A 45 -5.42 5.65 -10.99
CA ALA A 45 -4.93 4.54 -10.16
C ALA A 45 -3.88 5.00 -9.13
N ARG A 46 -2.94 5.85 -9.56
CA ARG A 46 -1.94 6.45 -8.66
C ARG A 46 -2.61 7.30 -7.57
N ASN A 47 -3.60 8.11 -7.95
CA ASN A 47 -4.31 8.97 -7.02
C ASN A 47 -5.17 8.17 -6.02
N ALA A 48 -5.75 7.04 -6.44
CA ALA A 48 -6.44 6.14 -5.53
C ALA A 48 -5.48 5.53 -4.51
N LEU A 49 -4.33 4.99 -4.95
CA LEU A 49 -3.31 4.41 -4.05
C LEU A 49 -2.75 5.42 -3.05
N LYS A 50 -2.62 6.69 -3.45
CA LYS A 50 -2.13 7.77 -2.59
C LYS A 50 -3.20 8.43 -1.72
N GLY A 51 -4.47 8.05 -1.87
CA GLY A 51 -5.58 8.64 -1.12
C GLY A 51 -6.07 10.00 -1.63
N VAL A 52 -5.55 10.49 -2.76
CA VAL A 52 -6.00 11.74 -3.39
C VAL A 52 -7.43 11.61 -3.92
N ASN A 53 -7.80 10.42 -4.39
CA ASN A 53 -9.16 10.10 -4.81
C ASN A 53 -9.78 9.09 -3.82
N SER A 54 -10.38 9.60 -2.74
CA SER A 54 -10.98 8.80 -1.66
C SER A 54 -12.51 8.70 -1.73
N GLY A 55 -13.13 9.21 -2.80
CA GLY A 55 -14.56 9.05 -3.05
C GLY A 55 -14.93 7.62 -3.46
N PRO A 56 -16.23 7.30 -3.63
CA PRO A 56 -16.71 5.94 -3.91
C PRO A 56 -16.01 5.25 -5.09
N THR A 57 -15.81 5.97 -6.20
CA THR A 57 -15.08 5.48 -7.38
C THR A 57 -13.62 5.18 -7.07
N GLY A 58 -12.98 6.04 -6.27
CA GLY A 58 -11.60 5.87 -5.83
C GLY A 58 -11.42 4.66 -4.93
N THR A 59 -12.34 4.42 -3.99
CA THR A 59 -12.35 3.24 -3.12
C THR A 59 -12.51 1.95 -3.91
N VAL A 60 -13.42 1.92 -4.89
CA VAL A 60 -13.59 0.74 -5.76
C VAL A 60 -12.33 0.49 -6.58
N LEU A 61 -11.74 1.54 -7.14
CA LEU A 61 -10.49 1.43 -7.89
C LEU A 61 -9.32 0.95 -7.02
N LEU A 62 -9.22 1.45 -5.80
CA LEU A 62 -8.23 1.02 -4.82
C LEU A 62 -8.35 -0.48 -4.54
N GLY A 63 -9.58 -0.98 -4.30
CA GLY A 63 -9.83 -2.41 -4.11
C GLY A 63 -9.31 -3.24 -5.27
N ARG A 64 -9.64 -2.85 -6.52
CA ARG A 64 -9.17 -3.52 -7.73
C ARG A 64 -7.65 -3.54 -7.87
N LEU A 65 -6.98 -2.46 -7.47
CA LEU A 65 -5.51 -2.37 -7.52
C LEU A 65 -4.86 -3.31 -6.50
N ILE A 66 -5.41 -3.38 -5.28
CA ILE A 66 -4.94 -4.32 -4.25
C ILE A 66 -5.17 -5.76 -4.70
N ASP A 67 -6.35 -6.07 -5.23
CA ASP A 67 -6.68 -7.41 -5.73
C ASP A 67 -5.80 -7.79 -6.93
N GLY A 68 -5.61 -6.87 -7.88
CA GLY A 68 -4.79 -7.07 -9.06
C GLY A 68 -3.31 -7.27 -8.76
N ALA A 69 -2.80 -6.65 -7.70
CA ALA A 69 -1.45 -6.87 -7.21
C ALA A 69 -1.31 -8.14 -6.36
N GLY A 70 -2.42 -8.78 -5.95
CA GLY A 70 -2.43 -9.91 -5.03
C GLY A 70 -2.61 -9.44 -3.59
N ARG A 71 -3.87 -9.45 -3.11
CA ARG A 71 -4.28 -8.91 -1.82
C ARG A 71 -3.44 -9.38 -0.64
N GLU A 72 -3.28 -10.69 -0.48
CA GLU A 72 -2.54 -11.27 0.65
C GLU A 72 -1.07 -10.82 0.67
N VAL A 73 -0.44 -10.75 -0.51
CA VAL A 73 0.95 -10.31 -0.65
C VAL A 73 1.08 -8.83 -0.33
N VAL A 74 0.13 -8.01 -0.80
CA VAL A 74 0.08 -6.57 -0.49
C VAL A 74 -0.09 -6.34 1.00
N GLU A 75 -1.01 -7.03 1.66
CA GLU A 75 -1.26 -6.89 3.09
C GLU A 75 -0.03 -7.27 3.93
N LEU A 76 0.62 -8.39 3.58
CA LEU A 76 1.85 -8.84 4.23
C LEU A 76 3.01 -7.84 4.03
N ALA A 77 3.24 -7.41 2.79
CA ALA A 77 4.32 -6.49 2.45
C ALA A 77 4.10 -5.10 3.05
N TYR A 78 2.85 -4.63 3.09
CA TYR A 78 2.47 -3.37 3.71
C TYR A 78 2.71 -3.40 5.22
N ARG A 79 2.28 -4.46 5.91
CA ARG A 79 2.60 -4.65 7.34
C ARG A 79 4.12 -4.61 7.57
N LYS A 80 4.88 -5.34 6.76
CA LYS A 80 6.34 -5.37 6.90
C LYS A 80 6.97 -4.00 6.71
N ARG A 81 6.45 -3.20 5.77
CA ARG A 81 6.93 -1.84 5.53
C ARG A 81 6.64 -0.92 6.71
N LEU A 82 5.46 -1.03 7.33
CA LEU A 82 5.13 -0.27 8.54
C LEU A 82 6.06 -0.62 9.70
N GLU A 83 6.32 -1.91 9.94
CA GLU A 83 7.29 -2.36 10.96
C GLU A 83 8.68 -1.74 10.74
N GLN A 84 9.14 -1.68 9.49
CA GLN A 84 10.41 -1.05 9.14
C GLN A 84 10.41 0.46 9.42
N HIS A 85 9.29 1.16 9.17
CA HIS A 85 9.18 2.57 9.49
C HIS A 85 9.22 2.81 11.01
N VAL A 86 8.51 2.00 11.80
CA VAL A 86 8.56 2.06 13.27
C VAL A 86 9.98 1.81 13.78
N ALA A 87 10.66 0.78 13.27
CA ALA A 87 12.04 0.48 13.66
C ALA A 87 13.00 1.65 13.36
N LYS A 88 12.83 2.32 12.21
CA LYS A 88 13.62 3.50 11.85
C LYS A 88 13.34 4.70 12.76
N LEU A 89 12.08 4.92 13.12
CA LEU A 89 11.69 5.99 14.04
C LEU A 89 12.30 5.77 15.43
N ASN A 90 12.23 4.54 15.95
CA ASN A 90 12.81 4.19 17.25
C ASN A 90 14.35 4.32 17.25
N ALA A 91 15.01 3.93 16.16
CA ALA A 91 16.45 4.11 16.03
C ALA A 91 16.83 5.60 15.99
N ALA A 92 16.04 6.43 15.30
CA ALA A 92 16.27 7.88 15.23
C ALA A 92 16.02 8.59 16.57
N SER A 93 15.01 8.18 17.34
CA SER A 93 14.76 8.75 18.67
C SER A 93 15.89 8.41 19.65
N ALA A 94 16.36 7.16 19.67
CA ALA A 94 17.47 6.74 20.52
C ALA A 94 18.79 7.49 20.23
N GLN A 95 19.02 7.86 18.97
CA GLN A 95 20.19 8.65 18.58
C GLN A 95 20.10 10.11 19.05
N THR A 96 18.88 10.67 19.12
CA THR A 96 18.63 12.03 19.62
C THR A 96 18.81 12.10 21.13
N ASP A 97 18.33 11.10 21.87
CA ASP A 97 18.47 11.02 23.34
C ASP A 97 19.93 10.81 23.79
N ALA A 98 20.76 10.16 22.97
CA ALA A 98 22.19 9.99 23.25
C ALA A 98 23.05 11.23 22.93
N ALA A 99 22.48 12.24 22.27
CA ALA A 99 23.15 13.48 21.89
C ALA A 99 22.72 14.69 22.75
N ALA A 100 21.82 14.48 23.71
CA ALA A 100 21.38 15.46 24.71
C ALA A 100 22.03 15.16 26.07
#